data_AF-A0A8X7YJC7-F1
#
_entry.id   AF-A0A8X7YJC7-F1
#
_cell.length_a   1.000
_cell.length_b   1.000
_cell.length_c   1.000
_cell.angle_alpha   90.00
_cell.angle_beta   90.00
_cell.angle_gamma   90.00
#
_symmetry.space_group_name_H-M   'P 1'
#
loop_
_entity.id
_entity.type
_entity.pdbx_description
1 polymer ?
#
loop_
_entity_poly.entity_id
_entity_poly.type
_entity_poly.pdbx_seq_one_letter_code
_entity_poly.pdbx_strand_id
1 'polypeptide(L)'
;MEELKSALEAHMDQMADLVQKLSSELRSGFRPAIDNFIGFFHAIDWTEPWLMGLIGFHLVLLILTVVSRKHINFQMSFFLVALAGVYLSERLNRVLGDNWRSFASQNYFDPHGLFLSVLWSGPLLIIATIILINTLFSLCYMIVRWKRAELRHRARLARESNKQD
;
A
#
# COMPACT_ATOMS: atom_id res chain seq x y z
N MET A 1 4.73 44.45 22.05
CA MET A 1 5.07 43.01 22.16
C MET A 1 3.88 42.19 22.64
N GLU A 2 3.07 42.68 23.59
CA GLU A 2 1.87 41.98 24.07
C GLU A 2 0.75 41.89 23.02
N GLU A 3 0.49 42.96 22.25
CA GLU A 3 -0.49 42.91 21.15
C GLU A 3 -0.13 41.88 20.06
N LEU A 4 1.16 41.73 19.75
CA LEU A 4 1.63 40.77 18.75
C LEU A 4 1.47 39.32 19.23
N LYS A 5 1.68 39.08 20.54
CA LYS A 5 1.42 37.77 21.16
C LYS A 5 -0.07 37.46 21.20
N SER A 6 -0.89 38.43 21.57
CA SER A 6 -2.36 38.31 21.59
C SER A 6 -2.93 38.01 20.20
N ALA A 7 -2.47 38.71 19.16
CA ALA A 7 -2.86 38.44 17.78
C ALA A 7 -2.42 37.05 17.28
N LEU A 8 -1.23 36.59 17.71
CA LEU A 8 -0.72 35.26 17.38
C LEU A 8 -1.50 34.14 18.08
N GLU A 9 -1.85 34.33 19.36
CA GLU A 9 -2.67 33.41 20.14
C GLU A 9 -4.08 33.30 19.56
N ALA A 10 -4.70 34.42 19.18
CA ALA A 10 -6.00 34.43 18.52
C ALA A 10 -6.00 33.67 17.18
N HIS A 11 -4.95 33.82 16.37
CA HIS A 11 -4.81 33.07 15.12
C HIS A 11 -4.56 31.56 15.38
N MET A 12 -3.83 31.22 16.44
CA MET A 12 -3.60 29.83 16.84
C MET A 12 -4.90 29.15 17.28
N ASP A 13 -5.76 29.84 18.01
CA ASP A 13 -7.08 29.33 18.42
C ASP A 13 -8.01 29.14 17.22
N GLN A 14 -7.98 30.05 16.24
CA GLN A 14 -8.74 29.86 14.99
C GLN A 14 -8.24 28.65 14.19
N MET A 15 -6.93 28.45 14.10
CA MET A 15 -6.36 27.25 13.46
C MET A 15 -6.74 25.97 14.20
N ALA A 16 -6.75 26.00 15.53
CA ALA A 16 -7.15 24.86 16.35
C ALA A 16 -8.62 24.49 16.12
N ASP A 17 -9.53 25.47 16.07
CA ASP A 17 -10.94 25.22 15.80
C ASP A 17 -11.18 24.65 14.40
N LEU A 18 -10.49 25.15 13.37
CA LEU A 18 -10.57 24.60 12.01
C LEU A 18 -10.05 23.17 11.93
N VAL A 19 -8.92 22.86 12.58
CA VAL A 19 -8.37 21.50 12.64
C VAL A 19 -9.33 20.58 13.39
N GLN A 20 -9.93 21.05 14.48
CA GLN A 20 -10.85 20.27 15.29
C GLN A 20 -12.16 20.00 14.55
N LYS A 21 -12.68 20.99 13.82
CA LYS A 21 -13.86 20.86 12.97
C LYS A 21 -13.61 19.94 11.77
N LEU A 22 -12.46 20.07 11.10
CA LEU A 22 -12.06 19.12 10.05
C LEU A 22 -11.90 17.71 10.61
N SER A 23 -11.25 17.56 11.76
CA SER A 23 -11.08 16.25 12.39
C SER A 23 -12.41 15.64 12.82
N SER A 24 -13.38 16.45 13.28
CA SER A 24 -14.69 15.96 13.72
C SER A 24 -15.56 15.54 12.53
N GLU A 25 -15.56 16.32 11.44
CA GLU A 25 -16.24 15.99 10.18
C GLU A 25 -15.62 14.74 9.52
N LEU A 26 -14.29 14.65 9.51
CA LEU A 26 -13.59 13.48 8.99
C LEU A 26 -13.97 12.24 9.83
N ARG A 27 -13.93 12.35 11.16
CA ARG A 27 -14.27 11.25 12.07
C ARG A 27 -15.74 10.86 11.98
N SER A 28 -16.66 11.82 11.87
CA SER A 28 -18.09 11.53 11.75
C SER A 28 -18.40 10.84 10.43
N GLY A 29 -17.79 11.27 9.33
CA GLY A 29 -17.93 10.65 8.01
C GLY A 29 -17.38 9.22 7.95
N PHE A 30 -16.25 8.94 8.61
CA PHE A 30 -15.64 7.60 8.60
C PHE A 30 -16.20 6.63 9.65
N ARG A 31 -16.82 7.11 10.73
CA ARG A 31 -17.38 6.25 11.81
C ARG A 31 -18.30 5.14 11.27
N PRO A 32 -19.32 5.43 10.45
CA PRO A 32 -20.23 4.39 9.95
C PRO A 32 -19.53 3.32 9.10
N ALA A 33 -18.56 3.73 8.28
CA ALA A 33 -17.79 2.81 7.47
C ALA A 33 -16.92 1.91 8.35
N ILE A 34 -16.20 2.50 9.32
CA ILE A 34 -15.38 1.75 10.28
C ILE A 34 -16.23 0.77 11.09
N ASP A 35 -17.41 1.18 11.57
CA ASP A 35 -18.31 0.33 12.34
C ASP A 35 -18.80 -0.86 11.49
N ASN A 36 -19.10 -0.63 10.20
CA ASN A 36 -19.47 -1.70 9.26
C ASN A 36 -18.30 -2.67 9.01
N PHE A 37 -17.07 -2.17 8.83
CA PHE A 37 -15.87 -3.00 8.71
C PHE A 37 -15.63 -3.83 9.98
N ILE A 38 -15.72 -3.22 11.16
CA ILE A 38 -15.55 -3.93 12.43
C ILE A 38 -16.63 -5.02 12.57
N GLY A 39 -17.88 -4.72 12.22
CA GLY A 39 -18.97 -5.70 12.21
C GLY A 39 -18.69 -6.88 11.27
N PHE A 40 -18.19 -6.59 10.07
CA PHE A 40 -17.77 -7.62 9.11
C PHE A 40 -16.63 -8.49 9.67
N PHE A 41 -15.58 -7.90 10.25
CA PHE A 41 -14.48 -8.64 10.87
C PHE A 41 -14.94 -9.47 12.08
N HIS A 42 -15.88 -8.97 12.87
CA HIS A 42 -16.40 -9.69 14.02
C HIS A 42 -17.27 -10.90 13.63
N ALA A 43 -17.97 -10.80 12.50
CA ALA A 43 -18.76 -11.91 11.95
C ALA A 43 -17.88 -13.05 11.38
N ILE A 44 -16.58 -12.80 11.18
CA ILE A 44 -15.64 -13.80 10.70
C ILE A 44 -15.12 -14.63 11.87
N ASP A 45 -15.31 -15.95 11.81
CA ASP A 45 -14.68 -16.85 12.79
C ASP A 45 -13.17 -17.00 12.54
N TRP A 46 -12.38 -16.21 13.26
CA TRP A 46 -10.91 -16.22 13.19
C TRP A 46 -10.25 -17.49 13.71
N THR A 47 -11.02 -18.40 14.31
CA THR A 47 -10.55 -19.69 14.83
C THR A 47 -10.34 -20.73 13.73
N GLU A 48 -10.81 -20.46 12.51
CA GLU A 48 -10.66 -21.40 11.41
C GLU A 48 -9.20 -21.53 10.94
N PRO A 49 -8.65 -22.76 10.85
CA PRO A 49 -7.23 -22.99 10.56
C PRO A 49 -6.76 -22.41 9.23
N TRP A 50 -7.60 -22.42 8.20
CA TRP A 50 -7.25 -21.90 6.87
C TRP A 50 -7.12 -20.37 6.88
N LEU A 51 -7.94 -19.68 7.68
CA LEU A 51 -7.89 -18.22 7.81
C LEU A 51 -6.66 -17.78 8.61
N MET A 52 -6.29 -18.52 9.67
CA MET A 52 -5.02 -18.31 10.36
C MET A 52 -3.83 -18.54 9.42
N GLY A 53 -3.88 -19.58 8.59
CA GLY A 53 -2.89 -19.84 7.55
C GLY A 53 -2.79 -18.69 6.55
N LEU A 54 -3.93 -18.10 6.17
CA LEU A 54 -3.98 -16.94 5.28
C LEU A 54 -3.30 -15.72 5.90
N ILE A 55 -3.55 -15.42 7.17
CA ILE A 55 -2.87 -14.31 7.88
C ILE A 55 -1.36 -14.58 7.95
N GLY A 56 -0.98 -15.81 8.30
CA GLY A 56 0.43 -16.23 8.33
C GLY A 56 1.11 -16.05 6.97
N PHE A 57 0.45 -16.42 5.88
CA PHE A 57 0.92 -16.20 4.51
C PHE A 57 1.18 -14.71 4.24
N HIS A 58 0.25 -13.81 4.61
CA HIS A 58 0.45 -12.37 4.44
C HIS A 58 1.61 -11.83 5.28
N LEU A 59 1.80 -12.32 6.51
CA LEU A 59 2.96 -11.95 7.34
C LEU A 59 4.28 -12.38 6.68
N VAL A 60 4.33 -13.59 6.12
CA VAL A 60 5.50 -14.08 5.37
C VAL A 60 5.76 -13.22 4.14
N LEU A 61 4.72 -12.85 3.36
CA LEU A 61 4.85 -11.93 2.23
C LEU A 61 5.39 -10.56 2.65
N LEU A 62 4.94 -10.05 3.80
CA LEU A 62 5.41 -8.78 4.36
C LEU A 62 6.88 -8.87 4.78
N ILE A 63 7.29 -9.94 5.46
CA ILE A 63 8.69 -10.19 5.82
C ILE A 63 9.54 -10.29 4.55
N LEU A 64 9.09 -11.05 3.54
CA LEU A 64 9.79 -11.20 2.27
C LEU A 64 9.97 -9.85 1.57
N THR A 65 8.95 -8.99 1.62
CA THR A 65 8.99 -7.62 1.10
C THR A 65 10.06 -6.77 1.80
N VAL A 66 10.14 -6.87 3.13
CA VAL A 66 11.11 -6.12 3.96
C VAL A 66 12.54 -6.62 3.73
N VAL A 67 12.73 -7.93 3.58
CA VAL A 67 14.03 -8.55 3.31
C VAL A 67 14.50 -8.23 1.88
N SER A 68 13.59 -8.29 0.91
CA SER A 68 13.91 -8.04 -0.50
C SER A 68 14.15 -6.57 -0.85
N ARG A 69 14.12 -5.64 0.11
CA ARG A 69 14.36 -4.20 -0.12
C ARG A 69 15.67 -3.86 -0.84
N LYS A 70 16.66 -4.75 -0.79
CA LYS A 70 17.93 -4.57 -1.51
C LYS A 70 17.88 -4.98 -2.98
N HIS A 71 16.92 -5.81 -3.39
CA HIS A 71 16.84 -6.39 -4.72
C HIS A 71 15.66 -5.81 -5.51
N ILE A 72 15.90 -4.69 -6.21
CA ILE A 72 14.88 -3.95 -6.96
C ILE A 72 14.16 -4.82 -8.01
N ASN A 73 14.89 -5.69 -8.71
CA ASN A 73 14.31 -6.56 -9.74
C ASN A 73 13.34 -7.58 -9.13
N PHE A 74 13.71 -8.16 -7.98
CA PHE A 74 12.83 -9.09 -7.27
C PHE A 74 11.60 -8.37 -6.73
N GLN A 75 11.75 -7.16 -6.19
CA GLN A 75 10.61 -6.35 -5.76
C GLN A 75 9.65 -6.03 -6.90
N MET A 76 10.15 -5.74 -8.10
CA MET A 76 9.30 -5.52 -9.27
C MET A 76 8.54 -6.78 -9.68
N SER A 77 9.20 -7.95 -9.72
CA SER A 77 8.52 -9.22 -9.98
C SER A 77 7.45 -9.51 -8.92
N PHE A 78 7.78 -9.30 -7.65
CA PHE A 78 6.86 -9.53 -6.53
C PHE A 78 5.67 -8.56 -6.56
N PHE A 79 5.88 -7.31 -6.96
CA PHE A 79 4.81 -6.34 -7.20
C PHE A 79 3.85 -6.80 -8.32
N LEU A 80 4.37 -7.28 -9.44
CA LEU A 80 3.54 -7.82 -10.52
C LEU A 80 2.75 -9.05 -10.08
N VAL A 81 3.35 -9.95 -9.30
CA VAL A 81 2.66 -11.11 -8.72
C VAL A 81 1.56 -10.67 -7.76
N ALA A 82 1.81 -9.66 -6.92
CA ALA A 82 0.79 -9.12 -6.03
C ALA A 82 -0.40 -8.54 -6.80
N LEU A 83 -0.15 -7.74 -7.85
CA LEU A 83 -1.20 -7.20 -8.70
C LEU A 83 -1.98 -8.28 -9.45
N ALA A 84 -1.29 -9.31 -9.95
CA ALA A 84 -1.94 -10.46 -10.55
C ALA A 84 -2.82 -11.19 -9.52
N GLY A 85 -2.34 -11.37 -8.29
CA GLY A 85 -3.12 -11.95 -7.20
C GLY A 85 -4.38 -11.15 -6.88
N VAL A 86 -4.31 -9.82 -6.89
CA VAL A 86 -5.48 -8.94 -6.73
C VAL A 86 -6.43 -9.09 -7.91
N TYR A 87 -5.94 -9.11 -9.16
CA TYR A 87 -6.77 -9.29 -10.34
C TYR A 87 -7.50 -10.65 -10.36
N LEU A 88 -6.83 -11.70 -9.87
CA LEU A 88 -7.43 -13.03 -9.77
C LEU A 88 -8.35 -13.20 -8.55
N SER A 89 -8.46 -12.21 -7.65
CA SER A 89 -9.24 -12.37 -6.41
C SER A 89 -10.68 -12.73 -6.69
N GLU A 90 -11.36 -12.10 -7.65
CA GLU A 90 -12.75 -12.41 -7.97
C GLU A 90 -12.93 -13.86 -8.45
N ARG A 91 -12.00 -14.34 -9.29
CA ARG A 91 -12.02 -15.74 -9.77
C ARG A 91 -11.75 -16.73 -8.65
N LEU A 92 -10.76 -16.43 -7.80
CA LEU A 92 -10.43 -17.24 -6.63
C LEU A 92 -11.62 -17.31 -5.67
N ASN A 93 -12.30 -16.19 -5.44
CA ASN A 93 -13.48 -16.12 -4.59
C ASN A 93 -14.58 -17.04 -5.09
N ARG A 94 -14.84 -17.06 -6.40
CA ARG A 94 -15.85 -17.95 -6.98
C ARG A 94 -15.45 -19.43 -6.83
N VAL A 95 -14.21 -19.78 -7.15
CA VAL A 95 -13.71 -21.17 -7.04
C VAL A 95 -13.70 -21.66 -5.59
N LEU A 96 -13.28 -20.81 -4.66
CA LEU A 96 -13.29 -21.13 -3.23
C LEU A 96 -14.73 -21.19 -2.68
N GLY A 97 -15.62 -20.32 -3.17
CA GLY A 97 -17.05 -20.34 -2.88
C GLY A 97 -17.79 -21.53 -3.48
N ASP A 98 -17.28 -22.18 -4.53
CA ASP A 98 -17.86 -23.44 -5.01
C ASP A 98 -17.39 -24.64 -4.16
N ASN A 99 -16.21 -24.52 -3.53
CA ASN A 99 -15.55 -25.60 -2.78
C ASN A 99 -15.48 -25.39 -1.26
N TRP A 100 -16.19 -24.40 -0.70
CA TRP A 100 -16.05 -24.00 0.72
C TRP A 100 -16.23 -25.16 1.70
N ARG A 101 -17.13 -26.10 1.37
CA ARG A 101 -17.43 -27.28 2.21
C ARG A 101 -16.21 -28.18 2.48
N SER A 102 -15.17 -28.10 1.66
CA SER A 102 -13.97 -28.90 1.83
C SER A 102 -13.01 -28.35 2.89
N PHE A 103 -13.09 -27.08 3.26
CA PHE A 103 -12.07 -26.42 4.09
C PHE A 103 -12.62 -25.42 5.12
N ALA A 104 -13.84 -24.93 4.95
CA ALA A 104 -14.48 -23.97 5.85
C ALA A 104 -15.76 -24.56 6.43
N SER A 105 -16.06 -24.20 7.69
CA SER A 105 -17.29 -24.62 8.37
C SER A 105 -18.51 -23.85 7.87
N GLN A 106 -18.30 -22.65 7.32
CA GLN A 106 -19.35 -21.79 6.76
C GLN A 106 -18.91 -21.17 5.44
N ASN A 107 -19.90 -20.72 4.66
CA ASN A 107 -19.62 -20.06 3.39
C ASN A 107 -19.38 -18.55 3.62
N TYR A 108 -18.13 -18.15 3.55
CA TYR A 108 -17.72 -16.74 3.64
C TYR A 108 -17.69 -16.04 2.27
N PHE A 109 -17.83 -16.78 1.17
CA PHE A 109 -17.59 -16.25 -0.17
C PHE A 109 -18.88 -15.68 -0.74
N ASP A 110 -18.83 -14.38 -1.08
CA ASP A 110 -19.95 -13.65 -1.65
C ASP A 110 -19.91 -13.66 -3.18
N PRO A 111 -21.06 -13.54 -3.89
CA PRO A 111 -21.09 -13.37 -5.34
C PRO A 111 -20.31 -12.14 -5.83
N HIS A 112 -20.25 -11.09 -5.01
CA HIS A 112 -19.53 -9.85 -5.29
C HIS A 112 -18.05 -9.88 -4.87
N GLY A 113 -17.59 -10.97 -4.24
CA GLY A 113 -16.18 -11.13 -3.84
C GLY A 113 -15.68 -10.14 -2.80
N LEU A 114 -16.56 -9.55 -1.99
CA LEU A 114 -16.21 -8.58 -0.95
C LEU A 114 -15.28 -9.22 0.09
N PHE A 115 -15.63 -10.39 0.60
CA PHE A 115 -14.83 -11.07 1.62
C PHE A 115 -13.39 -11.31 1.16
N LEU A 116 -13.20 -11.95 0.00
CA LEU A 116 -11.85 -12.20 -0.49
C LEU A 116 -11.15 -10.90 -0.88
N SER A 117 -11.85 -9.90 -1.44
CA SER A 117 -11.22 -8.61 -1.74
C SER A 117 -10.66 -7.90 -0.50
N VAL A 118 -11.36 -7.97 0.63
CA VAL A 118 -10.88 -7.36 1.87
C VAL A 118 -9.71 -8.15 2.47
N LEU A 119 -9.83 -9.47 2.57
CA LEU A 119 -8.84 -10.30 3.27
C LEU A 119 -7.62 -10.68 2.42
N TRP A 120 -7.80 -10.81 1.11
CA TRP A 120 -6.72 -11.09 0.16
C TRP A 120 -6.19 -9.77 -0.40
N SER A 121 -7.02 -9.03 -1.14
CA SER A 121 -6.54 -7.87 -1.89
C SER A 121 -6.12 -6.72 -0.98
N GLY A 122 -6.76 -6.52 0.18
CA GLY A 122 -6.41 -5.46 1.14
C GLY A 122 -4.94 -5.51 1.58
N PRO A 123 -4.51 -6.56 2.29
CA PRO A 123 -3.11 -6.70 2.71
C PRO A 123 -2.11 -6.72 1.54
N LEU A 124 -2.46 -7.39 0.43
CA LEU A 124 -1.63 -7.41 -0.79
C LEU A 124 -1.43 -6.02 -1.38
N LEU A 125 -2.45 -5.17 -1.42
CA LEU A 125 -2.35 -3.79 -1.90
C LEU A 125 -1.51 -2.91 -0.98
N ILE A 126 -1.59 -3.11 0.34
CA ILE A 126 -0.72 -2.42 1.30
C ILE A 126 0.75 -2.80 1.04
N ILE A 127 1.03 -4.10 0.90
CA ILE A 127 2.36 -4.61 0.55
C ILE A 127 2.84 -4.03 -0.79
N ALA A 128 1.98 -4.06 -1.82
CA ALA A 128 2.28 -3.52 -3.14
C ALA A 128 2.57 -2.02 -3.09
N THR A 129 1.85 -1.26 -2.25
CA THR A 129 2.08 0.17 -2.03
C THR A 129 3.43 0.42 -1.39
N ILE A 130 3.80 -0.35 -0.35
CA ILE A 130 5.12 -0.27 0.28
C ILE A 130 6.23 -0.56 -0.74
N ILE A 131 6.04 -1.56 -1.59
CA ILE A 131 7.00 -1.87 -2.67
C ILE A 131 7.09 -0.71 -3.65
N LEU A 132 5.95 -0.19 -4.11
CA LEU A 132 5.87 0.91 -5.05
C LEU A 132 6.61 2.17 -4.54
N ILE A 133 6.44 2.52 -3.27
CA ILE A 133 7.14 3.65 -2.66
C ILE A 133 8.65 3.39 -2.67
N ASN A 134 9.11 2.21 -2.24
CA ASN A 134 10.52 1.85 -2.24
C ASN A 134 11.12 1.83 -3.66
N THR A 135 10.39 1.30 -4.64
CA THR A 135 10.85 1.22 -6.02
C THR A 135 10.91 2.60 -6.66
N LEU A 136 9.94 3.47 -6.42
CA LEU A 136 9.95 4.85 -6.90
C LEU A 136 11.19 5.61 -6.41
N PHE A 137 11.52 5.55 -5.12
CA PHE A 137 12.73 6.20 -4.59
C PHE A 137 14.00 5.65 -5.24
N SER A 138 14.10 4.33 -5.39
CA SER A 138 15.26 3.67 -6.00
C SER A 138 15.40 4.01 -7.49
N LEU A 139 14.28 4.03 -8.23
CA LEU A 139 14.24 4.43 -9.63
C LEU A 139 14.65 5.89 -9.82
N CYS A 140 14.13 6.80 -9.00
CA CYS A 140 14.55 8.20 -9.02
C CYS A 140 16.07 8.34 -8.83
N TYR A 141 16.65 7.65 -7.86
CA TYR A 141 18.10 7.64 -7.64
C TYR A 141 18.86 7.08 -8.85
N MET A 142 18.37 5.99 -9.44
CA MET A 142 18.99 5.37 -10.62
C MET A 142 18.90 6.27 -11.85
N ILE A 143 17.77 6.93 -12.10
CA ILE A 143 17.57 7.88 -13.20
C ILE A 143 18.52 9.07 -13.05
N VAL A 144 18.64 9.65 -11.85
CA VAL A 144 19.57 10.75 -11.58
C VAL A 144 21.01 10.30 -11.84
N ARG A 145 21.41 9.12 -11.36
CA ARG A 145 22.75 8.56 -11.60
C ARG A 145 23.01 8.30 -13.08
N TRP A 146 22.04 7.74 -13.79
CA TRP A 146 22.12 7.46 -15.21
C TRP A 146 22.25 8.77 -16.01
N LYS A 147 21.43 9.79 -15.71
CA LYS A 147 21.56 11.13 -16.29
C LYS A 147 22.92 11.77 -16.01
N ARG A 148 23.45 11.63 -14.79
CA ARG A 148 24.79 12.11 -14.45
C ARG A 148 25.91 11.36 -15.18
N ALA A 149 25.69 10.10 -15.56
CA ALA A 149 26.64 9.31 -16.35
C ALA A 149 26.55 9.68 -17.84
N GLU A 150 25.33 9.81 -18.37
CA GLU A 150 25.03 10.27 -19.74
C GLU A 150 25.69 11.63 -20.02
N LEU A 151 25.49 12.61 -19.12
CA LEU A 151 26.10 13.94 -19.26
C LEU A 151 27.63 13.91 -19.18
N ARG A 152 28.21 13.06 -18.31
CA ARG A 152 29.67 12.88 -18.24
C ARG A 152 30.25 12.23 -19.49
N HIS A 153 29.53 11.31 -20.11
CA HIS A 153 29.95 10.70 -21.37
C HIS A 153 29.90 11.71 -22.53
N ARG A 154 28.81 12.49 -22.63
CA ARG A 154 28.70 13.58 -23.62
C ARG A 154 29.80 14.64 -23.48
N ALA A 155 30.13 15.04 -22.25
CA ALA A 155 31.20 16.00 -22.00
C ALA A 155 32.60 15.47 -22.39
N ARG A 156 32.83 14.15 -22.34
CA ARG A 156 34.08 13.53 -22.82
C ARG A 156 34.16 13.57 -24.34
N LEU A 157 33.09 13.16 -25.03
CA LEU A 157 33.03 13.19 -26.49
C LEU A 157 33.23 14.62 -27.05
N ALA A 158 32.62 15.63 -26.43
CA ALA A 158 32.81 17.02 -26.84
C ALA A 158 34.24 17.55 -26.62
N ARG A 159 34.97 17.01 -25.63
CA ARG A 159 36.39 17.34 -25.41
C ARG A 159 37.32 16.64 -26.37
N GLU A 160 36.95 15.46 -26.85
CA GLU A 160 37.71 14.71 -27.85
C GLU A 160 37.56 15.32 -29.24
N SER A 161 36.35 15.75 -29.63
CA SER A 161 36.13 16.45 -30.91
C SER A 161 36.88 17.78 -30.97
N ASN A 162 36.85 18.58 -29.89
CA ASN A 162 37.53 19.88 -29.82
C ASN A 162 39.08 19.80 -29.72
N LYS A 163 39.66 18.60 -29.72
CA LYS A 163 41.12 18.38 -29.80
C LYS A 163 41.58 17.94 -31.19
N GLN A 164 40.66 17.54 -32.06
CA GLN A 164 40.96 17.10 -33.43
C GLN A 164 40.78 18.23 -34.46
N ASP A 165 40.05 19.29 -34.11
CA ASP A 165 40.02 20.58 -34.82
C ASP A 165 41.16 21.51 -34.36
#